data_AF-A0A966PPZ4-F1
#
_entry.id   AF-A0A966PPZ4-F1
#
_cell.length_a   1.000
_cell.length_b   1.000
_cell.length_c   1.000
_cell.angle_alpha   90.00
_cell.angle_beta   90.00
_cell.angle_gamma   90.00
#
_symmetry.space_group_name_H-M   'P 1'
#
loop_
_entity.id
_entity.type
_entity.pdbx_description
1 polymer ?
#
loop_
_entity_poly.entity_id
_entity_poly.type
_entity_poly.pdbx_seq_one_letter_code
_entity_poly.pdbx_strand_id
1 'polypeptide(L)'
;MVIIGIFLETISLGIVVPIIGILTQDNYQEKYPWIVDLFGSLSREELISAVMVAMVFIYIVRSLFLFWSLWIQKGFSASVSGRLSQSLFSIYLRQPYMFHLQRNSSTLMRNAKNATSVVTCGVDPFLVLLTDGLVAIAMFSLLIYVEPIGTLAVLIVFGVSTV
;
A
#
# COMPACT_ATOMS: atom_id res chain seq x y z
N MET A 1 6.42 -7.58 -1.89
CA MET A 1 5.43 -6.58 -2.36
C MET A 1 5.24 -5.51 -1.29
N VAL A 2 4.67 -5.85 -0.12
CA VAL A 2 4.40 -4.87 0.97
C VAL A 2 5.65 -4.07 1.39
N ILE A 3 6.76 -4.72 1.75
CA ILE A 3 7.99 -4.03 2.20
C ILE A 3 8.56 -3.10 1.12
N ILE A 4 8.58 -3.56 -0.14
CA ILE A 4 9.05 -2.77 -1.28
C ILE A 4 8.11 -1.58 -1.54
N GLY A 5 6.80 -1.80 -1.40
CA GLY A 5 5.78 -0.76 -1.47
C GLY A 5 6.01 0.31 -0.42
N ILE A 6 6.15 -0.09 0.85
CA ILE A 6 6.46 0.83 1.96
C ILE A 6 7.69 1.66 1.64
N PHE A 7 8.79 1.04 1.19
CA PHE A 7 10.01 1.77 0.85
C PHE A 7 9.80 2.80 -0.27
N LEU A 8 9.11 2.42 -1.35
CA LEU A 8 8.75 3.32 -2.46
C LEU A 8 7.87 4.47 -1.98
N GLU A 9 6.90 4.21 -1.11
CA GLU A 9 6.02 5.24 -0.55
C GLU A 9 6.79 6.20 0.35
N THR A 10 7.61 5.67 1.26
CA THR A 10 8.47 6.45 2.15
C THR A 10 9.42 7.35 1.35
N ILE A 11 10.08 6.84 0.31
CA ILE A 11 10.94 7.66 -0.57
C ILE A 11 10.14 8.75 -1.28
N SER A 12 9.00 8.39 -1.87
CA SER A 12 8.20 9.35 -2.64
C SER A 12 7.67 10.50 -1.79
N LEU A 13 7.38 10.27 -0.50
CA LEU A 13 6.98 11.31 0.44
C LEU A 13 8.19 12.08 0.99
N GLY A 14 9.27 11.36 1.30
CA GLY A 14 10.50 11.93 1.84
C GLY A 14 11.15 12.95 0.89
N ILE A 15 11.01 12.76 -0.43
CA ILE A 15 11.59 13.68 -1.44
C ILE A 15 10.88 15.04 -1.52
N VAL A 16 9.65 15.16 -1.01
CA VAL A 16 8.90 16.44 -1.04
C VAL A 16 9.59 17.50 -0.18
N VAL A 17 10.11 17.10 0.98
CA VAL A 17 10.77 17.98 1.96
C VAL A 17 11.99 18.70 1.39
N PRO A 18 12.99 18.01 0.82
CA PRO A 18 14.14 18.67 0.22
C PRO A 18 13.76 19.56 -0.97
N ILE A 19 12.75 19.17 -1.76
CA ILE A 19 12.25 19.99 -2.89
C ILE A 19 11.73 21.33 -2.40
N ILE A 20 10.85 21.32 -1.39
CA ILE A 20 10.33 22.56 -0.78
C ILE A 20 11.49 23.39 -0.22
N GLY A 21 12.48 22.74 0.40
CA GLY A 21 13.69 23.39 0.91
C GLY A 21 14.49 24.11 -0.18
N ILE A 22 14.73 23.49 -1.33
CA ILE A 22 15.46 24.08 -2.46
C ILE A 22 14.68 25.26 -3.08
N LEU A 23 13.35 25.15 -3.15
CA LEU A 23 12.49 26.19 -3.71
C LEU A 23 12.44 27.44 -2.82
N THR A 24 12.43 27.27 -1.50
CA THR A 24 12.19 28.34 -0.52
C THR A 24 13.45 28.94 0.10
N GLN A 25 14.56 28.20 0.16
CA GLN A 25 15.78 28.64 0.84
C GLN A 25 16.92 28.83 -0.16
N ASP A 26 17.64 29.95 -0.06
CA ASP A 26 18.80 30.22 -0.92
C ASP A 26 20.03 29.37 -0.53
N ASN A 27 20.11 28.91 0.73
CA ASN A 27 21.22 28.11 1.26
C ASN A 27 20.96 26.58 1.24
N TYR A 28 20.41 26.07 0.13
CA TYR A 28 20.01 24.66 0.00
C TYR A 28 21.19 23.69 -0.09
N GLN A 29 22.37 24.16 -0.51
CA GLN A 29 23.56 23.34 -0.71
C GLN A 29 24.14 22.81 0.62
N GLU A 30 24.09 23.60 1.68
CA GLU A 30 24.55 23.17 3.02
C GLU A 30 23.59 22.20 3.69
N LYS A 31 22.28 22.34 3.43
CA LYS A 31 21.24 21.55 4.10
C LYS A 31 21.01 20.18 3.45
N TYR A 32 21.25 20.06 2.14
CA TYR A 32 21.04 18.82 1.38
C TYR A 32 22.22 18.51 0.46
N PRO A 33 23.43 18.24 1.00
CA PRO A 33 24.64 17.99 0.19
C PRO A 33 24.48 16.79 -0.75
N TRP A 34 23.73 15.77 -0.31
CA TRP A 34 23.47 14.56 -1.11
C TRP A 34 22.74 14.82 -2.43
N ILE A 35 22.00 15.93 -2.57
CA ILE A 35 21.32 16.29 -3.83
C ILE A 35 22.32 16.86 -4.81
N VAL A 36 23.23 17.70 -4.32
CA VAL A 36 24.29 18.32 -5.12
C VAL A 36 25.28 17.25 -5.58
N ASP A 37 25.59 16.27 -4.74
CA ASP A 37 26.45 15.13 -5.12
C ASP A 37 25.80 14.25 -6.21
N LEU A 38 24.47 14.10 -6.20
CA LEU A 38 23.74 13.22 -7.11
C LEU A 38 23.45 13.86 -8.47
N PHE A 39 23.20 15.18 -8.50
CA PHE A 39 22.88 15.93 -9.72
C PHE A 39 24.03 16.80 -10.23
N GLY A 40 25.13 16.94 -9.47
CA GLY A 40 26.27 17.78 -9.79
C GLY A 40 26.05 19.26 -9.50
N SER A 41 27.07 20.08 -9.81
CA SER A 41 27.04 21.54 -9.65
C SER A 41 26.27 22.23 -10.79
N LEU A 42 24.99 21.90 -10.95
CA LEU A 42 24.08 22.55 -11.88
C LEU A 42 23.69 23.95 -11.39
N SER A 43 23.23 24.81 -12.30
CA SER A 43 22.63 26.10 -11.90
C SER A 43 21.34 25.87 -11.09
N ARG A 44 20.92 26.84 -10.26
CA ARG A 44 19.75 26.68 -9.38
C ARG A 44 18.47 26.30 -10.14
N GLU A 45 18.23 26.91 -11.30
CA GLU A 45 17.05 26.63 -12.12
C GLU A 45 17.11 25.23 -12.75
N GLU A 46 18.29 24.82 -13.23
CA GLU A 46 18.52 23.48 -13.77
C GLU A 46 18.37 22.41 -12.68
N LEU A 47 18.89 22.65 -11.47
CA LEU A 47 18.76 21.74 -10.34
C LEU A 47 17.28 21.56 -9.93
N ILE A 48 16.52 22.66 -9.83
CA ILE A 48 15.09 22.60 -9.51
C ILE A 48 14.35 21.78 -10.58
N SER A 49 14.61 22.04 -11.86
CA SER A 49 13.95 21.29 -12.94
C SER A 49 14.32 19.81 -12.93
N ALA A 50 15.59 19.47 -12.68
CA ALA A 50 16.06 18.09 -12.61
C ALA A 50 15.43 17.32 -11.45
N VAL A 51 15.38 17.90 -10.25
CA VAL A 51 14.77 17.27 -9.07
C VAL A 51 13.25 17.11 -9.26
N MET A 52 12.58 18.09 -9.88
CA MET A 52 11.14 17.98 -10.21
C MET A 52 10.85 16.85 -11.19
N VAL A 53 11.66 16.70 -12.25
CA VAL A 53 11.54 15.57 -13.18
C VAL A 53 11.78 14.24 -12.48
N ALA A 54 12.80 14.16 -11.62
CA ALA A 54 13.09 12.97 -10.82
C ALA A 54 11.93 12.62 -9.88
N MET A 55 11.29 13.62 -9.26
CA MET A 55 10.11 13.43 -8.43
C MET A 55 8.97 12.82 -9.23
N VAL A 56 8.63 13.38 -10.39
CA VAL A 56 7.57 12.85 -11.26
C VAL A 56 7.87 11.40 -11.64
N PHE A 57 9.12 11.09 -11.99
CA PHE A 57 9.55 9.73 -12.30
C PHE A 57 9.34 8.77 -11.12
N ILE A 58 9.77 9.15 -9.91
CA ILE A 58 9.58 8.34 -8.69
C ILE A 58 8.09 8.10 -8.42
N TYR A 59 7.24 9.10 -8.60
CA TYR A 59 5.78 8.97 -8.41
C TYR A 59 5.15 8.01 -9.44
N ILE A 60 5.60 8.06 -10.69
CA ILE A 60 5.14 7.13 -11.73
C ILE A 60 5.57 5.70 -11.38
N VAL A 61 6.83 5.49 -11.01
CA VAL A 61 7.37 4.18 -10.61
C VAL A 61 6.61 3.62 -9.40
N ARG A 62 6.38 4.45 -8.37
CA ARG A 62 5.56 4.09 -7.21
C ARG A 62 4.17 3.64 -7.64
N SER A 63 3.49 4.45 -8.46
CA SER A 63 2.11 4.19 -8.86
C SER A 63 1.98 2.89 -9.66
N LEU A 64 2.91 2.67 -10.59
CA LEU A 64 2.96 1.44 -11.38
C LEU A 64 3.23 0.21 -10.51
N PHE A 65 4.15 0.33 -9.55
CA PHE A 65 4.42 -0.75 -8.61
C PHE A 65 3.22 -1.08 -7.72
N LEU A 66 2.53 -0.07 -7.18
CA LEU A 66 1.33 -0.28 -6.36
C LEU A 66 0.20 -0.93 -7.15
N PHE A 67 -0.02 -0.48 -8.38
CA PHE A 67 -0.98 -1.09 -9.29
C PHE A 67 -0.66 -2.57 -9.56
N TRP A 68 0.60 -2.87 -9.88
CA TRP A 68 1.08 -4.23 -10.10
C TRP A 68 0.93 -5.11 -8.85
N SER A 69 1.29 -4.58 -7.68
CA SER A 69 1.17 -5.26 -6.39
C SER A 69 -0.29 -5.61 -6.09
N LEU A 70 -1.22 -4.67 -6.33
CA LEU A 70 -2.66 -4.89 -6.15
C LEU A 70 -3.18 -5.97 -7.10
N TRP A 71 -2.74 -5.96 -8.36
CA TRP A 71 -3.11 -6.99 -9.34
C TRP A 71 -2.73 -8.39 -8.83
N ILE A 72 -1.48 -8.56 -8.38
CA ILE A 72 -1.00 -9.85 -7.88
C ILE A 72 -1.78 -10.28 -6.63
N GLN A 73 -2.03 -9.36 -5.70
CA GLN A 73 -2.78 -9.66 -4.48
C GLN A 73 -4.20 -10.14 -4.79
N LYS A 74 -4.90 -9.45 -5.71
CA LYS A 74 -6.25 -9.84 -6.14
C LYS A 74 -6.26 -11.13 -6.94
N GLY A 75 -5.28 -11.35 -7.82
CA GLY A 75 -5.12 -12.61 -8.55
C GLY A 75 -4.89 -13.80 -7.61
N PHE A 76 -4.02 -13.63 -6.60
CA PHE A 76 -3.77 -14.65 -5.58
C PHE A 76 -5.03 -14.96 -4.78
N SER A 77 -5.74 -13.94 -4.31
CA SER A 77 -6.99 -14.10 -3.57
C SER A 77 -8.08 -14.83 -4.36
N ALA A 78 -8.27 -14.46 -5.64
CA ALA A 78 -9.19 -15.15 -6.53
C ALA A 78 -8.81 -16.62 -6.75
N SER A 79 -7.52 -16.91 -6.90
CA SER A 79 -6.99 -18.27 -7.06
C SER A 79 -7.23 -19.14 -5.82
N VAL A 80 -6.98 -18.60 -4.62
CA VAL A 80 -7.26 -19.29 -3.35
C VAL A 80 -8.75 -19.53 -3.16
N SER A 81 -9.57 -18.51 -3.44
CA SER A 81 -11.03 -18.60 -3.39
C SER A 81 -11.56 -19.71 -4.32
N GLY A 82 -11.08 -19.76 -5.57
CA GLY A 82 -11.45 -20.79 -6.54
C GLY A 82 -11.09 -22.21 -6.06
N ARG A 83 -9.87 -22.40 -5.55
CA ARG A 83 -9.43 -23.68 -4.99
C ARG A 83 -10.28 -24.14 -3.81
N LEU A 84 -10.63 -23.22 -2.91
CA LEU A 84 -11.47 -23.53 -1.75
C LEU A 84 -12.88 -23.96 -2.17
N SER A 85 -13.49 -23.24 -3.11
CA SER A 85 -14.82 -23.58 -3.64
C SER A 85 -14.81 -24.94 -4.35
N GLN A 86 -13.81 -25.19 -5.19
CA GLN A 86 -13.66 -26.46 -5.91
C GLN A 86 -13.44 -27.63 -4.96
N SER A 87 -12.62 -27.45 -3.91
CA SER A 87 -12.37 -28.47 -2.89
C SER A 87 -13.66 -28.85 -2.15
N LEU A 88 -14.41 -27.85 -1.66
CA LEU A 88 -15.70 -28.07 -1.00
C LEU A 88 -16.73 -28.75 -1.90
N PHE A 89 -16.80 -28.34 -3.17
CA PHE A 89 -17.70 -28.96 -4.13
C PHE A 89 -17.33 -30.42 -4.39
N SER A 90 -16.04 -30.72 -4.55
CA SER A 90 -15.56 -32.10 -4.70
C SER A 90 -15.86 -32.95 -3.46
N ILE A 91 -15.77 -32.39 -2.25
CA ILE A 91 -16.14 -33.08 -1.01
C ILE A 91 -17.63 -33.41 -1.01
N TYR A 92 -18.49 -32.49 -1.46
CA TYR A 92 -19.93 -32.75 -1.56
C TYR A 92 -20.25 -33.84 -2.58
N LEU A 93 -19.58 -33.90 -3.74
CA LEU A 93 -19.82 -34.93 -4.76
C LEU A 93 -19.45 -36.35 -4.31
N ARG A 94 -18.54 -36.48 -3.34
CA ARG A 94 -18.09 -37.78 -2.81
C ARG A 94 -18.92 -38.28 -1.62
N GLN A 95 -19.97 -37.56 -1.23
CA GLN A 95 -20.84 -37.96 -0.13
C GLN A 95 -21.76 -39.13 -0.53
N PRO A 96 -22.22 -39.95 0.43
CA PRO A 96 -23.11 -41.06 0.15
C PRO A 96 -24.46 -40.58 -0.41
N TYR A 97 -25.12 -41.40 -1.23
CA TYR A 97 -26.40 -41.03 -1.87
C TYR A 97 -27.47 -40.57 -0.87
N MET A 98 -27.52 -41.16 0.33
CA MET A 98 -28.43 -40.76 1.40
C MET A 98 -28.25 -39.29 1.83
N PHE A 99 -27.03 -38.76 1.77
CA PHE A 99 -26.75 -37.34 2.04
C PHE A 99 -27.40 -36.42 0.99
N HIS A 100 -27.37 -36.83 -0.27
CA HIS A 100 -27.96 -36.08 -1.38
C HIS A 100 -29.49 -36.11 -1.37
N LEU A 101 -30.11 -37.18 -0.85
CA LEU A 101 -31.56 -37.25 -0.66
C LEU A 101 -32.08 -36.32 0.44
N GLN A 102 -31.26 -36.03 1.44
CA GLN A 102 -31.66 -35.21 2.59
C GLN A 102 -31.37 -33.71 2.41
N ARG A 103 -30.63 -33.32 1.36
CA ARG A 103 -30.22 -31.92 1.14
C ARG A 103 -30.43 -31.47 -0.30
N ASN A 104 -30.96 -30.27 -0.44
CA ASN A 104 -31.15 -29.65 -1.75
C ASN A 104 -29.81 -29.24 -2.38
N SER A 105 -29.56 -29.62 -3.63
CA SER A 105 -28.33 -29.27 -4.37
C SER A 105 -28.08 -27.76 -4.43
N SER A 106 -29.12 -26.93 -4.44
CA SER A 106 -28.99 -25.47 -4.40
C SER A 106 -28.36 -24.96 -3.10
N THR A 107 -28.57 -25.63 -1.96
CA THR A 107 -27.94 -25.23 -0.69
C THR A 107 -26.47 -25.63 -0.66
N LEU A 108 -26.13 -26.81 -1.19
CA LEU A 108 -24.74 -27.26 -1.33
C LEU A 108 -23.94 -26.34 -2.26
N MET A 109 -24.51 -25.98 -3.42
CA MET A 109 -23.88 -25.06 -4.36
C MET A 109 -23.73 -23.65 -3.77
N ARG A 110 -24.76 -23.15 -3.06
CA ARG A 110 -24.68 -21.87 -2.35
C ARG A 110 -23.61 -21.91 -1.26
N ASN A 111 -23.48 -22.98 -0.50
CA ASN A 111 -22.46 -23.11 0.55
C ASN A 111 -21.05 -23.16 -0.04
N ALA A 112 -20.84 -23.88 -1.14
CA ALA A 112 -19.54 -23.92 -1.84
C ALA A 112 -19.15 -22.54 -2.41
N LYS A 113 -20.13 -21.75 -2.87
CA LYS A 113 -19.91 -20.35 -3.29
C LYS A 113 -19.66 -19.45 -2.08
N ASN A 114 -20.43 -19.58 -1.00
CA ASN A 114 -20.28 -18.75 0.19
C ASN A 114 -18.96 -19.03 0.94
N ALA A 115 -18.36 -20.20 0.79
CA ALA A 115 -17.05 -20.48 1.36
C ALA A 115 -15.95 -19.54 0.81
N THR A 116 -16.08 -19.05 -0.42
CA THR A 116 -15.16 -18.04 -0.95
C THR A 116 -15.32 -16.69 -0.26
N SER A 117 -16.49 -16.42 0.32
CA SER A 117 -16.76 -15.20 1.10
C SER A 117 -15.81 -15.09 2.30
N VAL A 118 -15.37 -16.22 2.89
CA VAL A 118 -14.40 -16.21 3.99
C VAL A 118 -13.06 -15.60 3.54
N VAL A 119 -12.64 -15.87 2.31
CA VAL A 119 -11.41 -15.30 1.74
C VAL A 119 -11.63 -13.83 1.39
N THR A 120 -12.71 -13.51 0.69
CA THR A 120 -12.95 -12.13 0.22
C THR A 120 -13.37 -11.14 1.32
N CYS A 121 -14.04 -11.61 2.37
CA CYS A 121 -14.51 -10.77 3.48
C CYS A 121 -13.65 -10.88 4.74
N GLY A 122 -12.78 -11.89 4.84
CA GLY A 122 -11.88 -12.08 5.98
C GLY A 122 -10.42 -11.81 5.61
N VAL A 123 -9.88 -12.66 4.72
CA VAL A 123 -8.44 -12.64 4.37
C VAL A 123 -8.06 -11.37 3.62
N ASP A 124 -8.85 -10.97 2.63
CA ASP A 124 -8.59 -9.77 1.83
C ASP A 124 -8.54 -8.49 2.67
N PRO A 125 -9.57 -8.16 3.47
CA PRO A 125 -9.55 -6.97 4.32
C PRO A 125 -8.43 -7.03 5.36
N PHE A 126 -8.13 -8.20 5.91
CA PHE A 126 -7.04 -8.36 6.87
C PHE A 126 -5.66 -8.07 6.24
N LEU A 127 -5.41 -8.56 5.02
CA LEU A 127 -4.18 -8.27 4.29
C LEU A 127 -4.07 -6.79 3.92
N VAL A 128 -5.19 -6.15 3.56
CA VAL A 128 -5.25 -4.70 3.30
C VAL A 128 -4.93 -3.93 4.58
N LEU A 129 -5.60 -4.24 5.71
CA LEU A 129 -5.35 -3.59 7.01
C LEU A 129 -3.89 -3.73 7.46
N LEU A 130 -3.28 -4.90 7.28
CA LEU A 130 -1.86 -5.10 7.58
C LEU A 130 -0.96 -4.23 6.69
N THR A 131 -1.28 -4.15 5.39
CA THR A 131 -0.49 -3.38 4.43
C THR A 131 -0.58 -1.89 4.72
N ASP A 132 -1.81 -1.37 4.80
CA ASP A 132 -2.09 0.04 5.05
C ASP A 132 -1.62 0.46 6.46
N GLY A 133 -1.75 -0.41 7.44
CA GLY A 133 -1.24 -0.18 8.80
C GLY A 133 0.27 -0.05 8.84
N LEU A 134 1.02 -0.93 8.15
CA LEU A 134 2.47 -0.83 8.07
C LEU A 134 2.94 0.42 7.32
N VAL A 135 2.26 0.77 6.23
CA VAL A 135 2.49 2.02 5.49
C VAL A 135 2.27 3.23 6.39
N ALA A 136 1.14 3.27 7.10
CA ALA A 136 0.82 4.36 8.02
C ALA A 136 1.89 4.51 9.09
N ILE A 137 2.31 3.41 9.75
CA ILE A 137 3.38 3.44 10.75
C ILE A 137 4.68 3.98 10.15
N ALA A 138 5.06 3.53 8.96
CA ALA A 138 6.27 4.01 8.28
C ALA A 138 6.18 5.52 7.98
N MET A 139 5.05 5.99 7.45
CA MET A 139 4.82 7.41 7.18
C MET A 139 4.84 8.25 8.46
N PHE A 140 4.17 7.81 9.52
CA PHE A 140 4.20 8.49 10.82
C PHE A 140 5.62 8.57 11.38
N SER A 141 6.40 7.49 11.29
CA SER A 141 7.79 7.49 11.75
C SER A 141 8.67 8.48 10.98
N LEU A 142 8.47 8.59 9.65
CA LEU A 142 9.16 9.56 8.80
C LEU A 142 8.77 10.99 9.16
N LEU A 143 7.48 11.27 9.37
CA LEU A 143 6.98 12.59 9.76
C LEU A 143 7.57 13.06 11.11
N ILE A 144 7.61 12.19 12.11
CA ILE A 144 8.23 12.48 13.41
C ILE A 144 9.73 12.79 13.25
N TYR A 145 10.43 12.05 12.37
CA TYR A 145 11.85 12.27 12.12
C TYR A 145 12.13 13.59 11.39
N VAL A 146 11.31 13.95 10.40
CA VAL A 146 11.53 15.13 9.57
C VAL A 146 11.01 16.41 10.24
N GLU A 147 9.80 16.39 10.77
CA GLU A 147 9.14 17.57 11.35
C GLU A 147 8.37 17.21 12.63
N PRO A 148 9.06 17.07 13.77
CA PRO A 148 8.46 16.59 15.02
C PRO A 148 7.40 17.56 15.57
N ILE A 149 7.62 18.87 15.44
CA ILE A 149 6.71 19.91 15.97
C ILE A 149 5.40 19.93 15.18
N GLY A 150 5.49 19.96 13.85
CA GLY A 150 4.33 19.91 12.97
C GLY A 150 3.51 18.64 13.19
N THR A 151 4.19 17.49 13.31
CA THR A 151 3.54 16.20 13.57
C THR A 151 2.80 16.19 14.90
N LEU A 152 3.41 16.67 15.99
CA LEU A 152 2.76 16.77 17.30
C LEU A 152 1.55 17.71 17.29
N ALA A 153 1.65 18.85 16.62
CA ALA A 153 0.56 19.81 16.51
C ALA A 153 -0.67 19.19 15.81
N VAL A 154 -0.44 18.49 14.69
CA VAL A 154 -1.50 17.78 13.96
C VAL A 154 -2.14 16.71 14.84
N LEU A 155 -1.33 15.93 15.58
CA LEU A 155 -1.81 14.86 16.45
C LEU A 155 -2.71 15.39 17.58
N ILE A 156 -2.36 16.53 18.17
CA ILE A 156 -3.18 17.20 19.19
C ILE A 156 -4.49 17.71 18.58
N VAL A 157 -4.45 18.39 17.45
CA VAL A 157 -5.64 18.97 16.82
C VAL A 157 -6.64 17.88 16.42
N PHE A 158 -6.17 16.83 15.74
CA PHE A 158 -7.04 15.71 15.38
C PHE A 158 -7.53 14.96 16.61
N GLY A 159 -6.66 14.72 17.60
CA GLY A 159 -7.03 14.06 18.85
C GLY A 159 -8.15 14.78 19.60
N VAL A 160 -8.09 16.12 19.69
CA VAL A 160 -9.13 16.93 20.33
C VAL A 160 -10.41 16.99 19.48
N SER A 161 -10.32 17.02 18.15
CA SER A 161 -11.50 17.07 17.28
C SER A 161 -12.29 15.76 17.22
N THR A 162 -11.64 14.61 17.48
CA THR A 162 -12.30 13.30 17.48
C THR A 162 -12.94 12.92 18.82
N VAL A 163 -12.67 13.70 19.89
CA VAL A 163 -13.31 13.57 21.21
C VAL A 163 -14.52 14.49 21.26
#